data_AF-A0A974PH23-F1
#
_entry.id   AF-A0A974PH23-F1
#
_cell.length_a   1.000
_cell.length_b   1.000
_cell.length_c   1.000
_cell.angle_alpha   90.00
_cell.angle_beta   90.00
_cell.angle_gamma   90.00
#
_symmetry.space_group_name_H-M   'P 1'
#
loop_
_entity.id
_entity.type
_entity.pdbx_description
1 polymer ?
#
loop_
_entity_poly.entity_id
_entity_poly.type
_entity_poly.pdbx_seq_one_letter_code
_entity_poly.pdbx_strand_id
1 'polypeptide(L)'
;MESRRLLRIEIWVFDTPWPASPGPEQAGNCRYGLLKLTCQGGHSWSQGLLWEDKRVDLIQWSGFLRSIRRCRLEEAIRIVYRLGPQWRRTQRDLVLSALLHLKAKLQQGKFIDMQGQTDSYFHSVLAAGGSSSAGRMYYRPSRTLQLQRTWPEPDPAELINKSIAYYSIL
;
A
#
# COMPACT_ATOMS: atom_id res chain seq x y z
N MET A 1 19.41 -14.47 9.14
CA MET A 1 18.39 -13.51 8.64
C MET A 1 17.74 -14.13 7.41
N GLU A 2 16.68 -14.88 7.61
CA GLU A 2 16.02 -15.61 6.55
C GLU A 2 15.35 -14.68 5.54
N SER A 3 15.36 -15.15 4.29
CA SER A 3 15.14 -14.35 3.09
C SER A 3 13.68 -13.89 2.98
N ARG A 4 13.42 -12.61 3.27
CA ARG A 4 12.12 -11.93 3.03
C ARG A 4 11.86 -11.74 1.53
N ARG A 5 11.79 -12.85 0.80
CA ARG A 5 11.51 -12.90 -0.64
C ARG A 5 10.04 -12.71 -0.90
N LEU A 6 9.72 -12.00 -1.97
CA LEU A 6 8.36 -11.92 -2.50
C LEU A 6 7.94 -13.32 -2.97
N LEU A 7 6.83 -13.80 -2.42
CA LEU A 7 6.24 -15.11 -2.70
C LEU A 7 5.12 -15.00 -3.73
N ARG A 8 4.34 -13.91 -3.65
CA ARG A 8 3.18 -13.71 -4.52
C ARG A 8 2.95 -12.24 -4.80
N ILE A 9 2.60 -11.95 -6.04
CA ILE A 9 2.15 -10.64 -6.50
C ILE A 9 0.75 -10.84 -7.09
N GLU A 10 -0.23 -10.12 -6.57
CA GLU A 10 -1.63 -10.26 -6.99
C GLU A 10 -2.20 -8.89 -7.34
N ILE A 11 -2.98 -8.84 -8.42
CA ILE A 11 -3.61 -7.62 -8.91
C ILE A 11 -5.08 -7.90 -9.15
N TRP A 12 -5.94 -7.06 -8.60
CA TRP A 12 -7.36 -6.99 -8.89
C TRP A 12 -7.66 -5.69 -9.62
N VAL A 13 -8.55 -5.74 -10.62
CA VAL A 13 -8.96 -4.57 -11.41
C VAL A 13 -10.43 -4.27 -11.16
N PHE A 14 -10.77 -2.98 -11.11
CA PHE A 14 -12.12 -2.48 -10.86
C PHE A 14 -12.48 -1.36 -11.82
N ASP A 15 -13.77 -1.21 -12.11
CA ASP A 15 -14.34 -0.06 -12.85
C ASP A 15 -14.37 1.23 -12.03
N THR A 16 -14.46 1.09 -10.71
CA THR A 16 -14.52 2.21 -9.77
C THR A 16 -13.37 2.12 -8.77
N PRO A 17 -12.95 3.24 -8.16
CA PRO A 17 -11.98 3.20 -7.08
C PRO A 17 -12.48 2.25 -5.99
N TRP A 18 -11.63 1.32 -5.56
CA TRP A 18 -11.95 0.42 -4.46
C TRP A 18 -11.13 0.82 -3.22
N PRO A 19 -11.79 0.97 -2.05
CA PRO A 19 -13.23 1.12 -1.85
C PRO A 19 -13.71 2.44 -2.46
N ALA A 20 -15.02 2.53 -2.64
CA ALA A 20 -15.66 3.72 -3.13
C ALA A 20 -15.28 4.92 -2.26
N SER A 21 -14.52 5.85 -2.82
CA SER A 21 -14.36 7.17 -2.22
C SER A 21 -15.65 7.95 -2.48
N PRO A 22 -16.25 8.63 -1.49
CA PRO A 22 -17.31 9.60 -1.73
C PRO A 22 -16.68 10.81 -2.44
N GLY A 23 -16.59 10.72 -3.76
CA GLY A 23 -16.11 11.75 -4.66
C GLY A 23 -16.94 11.73 -5.94
N PRO A 24 -16.88 12.79 -6.76
CA PRO A 24 -17.62 12.82 -8.01
C PRO A 24 -17.22 11.60 -8.83
N GLU A 25 -18.21 10.88 -9.35
CA GLU A 25 -18.05 9.70 -10.20
C GLU A 25 -16.97 9.99 -11.25
N GLN A 26 -15.77 9.45 -11.04
CA GLN A 26 -14.70 9.62 -12.02
C GLN A 26 -15.16 8.91 -13.28
N ALA A 27 -15.21 9.68 -14.37
CA ALA A 27 -15.73 9.29 -15.68
C ALA A 27 -15.42 7.82 -15.99
N GLY A 28 -16.46 7.06 -16.37
CA GLY A 28 -16.48 5.59 -16.44
C GLY A 28 -15.55 4.93 -17.48
N ASN A 29 -14.40 5.52 -17.80
CA ASN A 29 -13.37 5.00 -18.69
C ASN A 29 -12.09 4.57 -17.95
N CYS A 30 -11.91 4.94 -16.70
CA CYS A 30 -10.74 4.56 -15.91
C CYS A 30 -10.84 3.12 -15.38
N ARG A 31 -9.70 2.44 -15.27
CA ARG A 31 -9.57 1.19 -14.51
C ARG A 31 -8.66 1.40 -13.31
N TYR A 32 -9.12 0.94 -12.16
CA TYR A 32 -8.40 1.02 -10.89
C TYR A 32 -7.85 -0.35 -10.54
N GLY A 33 -6.75 -0.37 -9.81
CA GLY A 33 -6.07 -1.59 -9.44
C GLY A 33 -5.76 -1.62 -7.96
N LEU A 34 -5.93 -2.81 -7.39
CA LEU A 34 -5.47 -3.15 -6.07
C LEU A 34 -4.33 -4.17 -6.22
N LEU A 35 -3.17 -3.87 -5.67
CA LEU A 35 -1.98 -4.70 -5.70
C LEU A 35 -1.73 -5.27 -4.29
N LYS A 36 -1.60 -6.60 -4.19
CA LYS A 36 -1.11 -7.29 -2.99
C LYS A 36 0.27 -7.86 -3.24
N LEU A 37 1.20 -7.57 -2.33
CA LEU A 37 2.51 -8.21 -2.27
C LEU A 37 2.57 -9.08 -1.03
N THR A 38 2.97 -10.34 -1.21
CA THR A 38 3.13 -11.31 -0.12
C THR A 38 4.59 -11.74 -0.04
N CYS A 39 5.14 -11.81 1.17
CA CYS A 39 6.47 -12.34 1.43
C CYS A 39 6.47 -13.25 2.66
N GLN A 40 7.61 -13.90 2.92
CA GLN A 40 7.84 -14.57 4.21
C GLN A 40 7.81 -13.51 5.33
N GLY A 41 6.76 -13.53 6.16
CA GLY A 41 6.56 -12.59 7.28
C GLY A 41 5.38 -11.64 7.13
N GLY A 42 4.65 -11.65 6.02
CA GLY A 42 3.40 -10.89 5.90
C GLY A 42 3.07 -10.46 4.49
N HIS A 43 2.10 -9.55 4.39
CA HIS A 43 1.65 -9.01 3.12
C HIS A 43 1.29 -7.52 3.24
N SER A 44 1.24 -6.85 2.10
CA SER A 44 0.90 -5.44 2.00
C SER A 44 0.02 -5.18 0.79
N TRP A 45 -0.75 -4.10 0.88
CA TRP A 45 -1.64 -3.64 -0.17
C TRP A 45 -1.25 -2.25 -0.64
N SER A 46 -1.49 -1.96 -1.92
CA SER A 46 -1.54 -0.61 -2.49
C SER A 46 -2.62 -0.54 -3.55
N GLN A 47 -3.12 0.67 -3.81
CA GLN A 47 -4.15 0.92 -4.81
C GLN A 47 -3.76 2.08 -5.72
N GLY A 48 -4.28 2.11 -6.93
CA GLY A 48 -4.03 3.22 -7.85
C GLY A 48 -4.77 3.09 -9.17
N LEU A 49 -4.71 4.16 -9.97
CA LEU A 49 -5.16 4.17 -11.36
C LEU A 49 -4.23 3.29 -12.19
N LEU A 50 -4.77 2.31 -12.93
CA LEU A 50 -3.97 1.48 -13.83
C LEU A 50 -3.85 2.12 -15.21
N TRP A 51 -4.99 2.42 -15.81
CA TRP A 51 -5.09 3.02 -17.14
C TRP A 51 -6.46 3.69 -17.36
N GLU A 52 -6.51 4.61 -18.32
CA GLU A 52 -7.73 5.34 -18.72
C GLU A 52 -8.42 4.72 -19.95
N ASP A 53 -7.78 3.74 -20.61
CA ASP A 53 -8.31 3.07 -21.81
C ASP A 53 -8.66 1.61 -21.54
N LYS A 54 -9.95 1.26 -21.65
CA LYS A 54 -10.48 -0.09 -21.41
C LYS A 54 -9.86 -1.20 -22.27
N ARG A 55 -9.09 -0.88 -23.32
CA ARG A 55 -8.48 -1.85 -24.24
C ARG A 55 -7.18 -2.49 -23.74
N VAL A 56 -6.65 -2.05 -22.60
CA VAL A 56 -5.39 -2.59 -22.06
C VAL A 56 -5.63 -3.96 -21.39
N ASP A 57 -4.94 -4.99 -21.87
CA ASP A 57 -4.90 -6.30 -21.23
C ASP A 57 -4.06 -6.26 -19.95
N LEU A 58 -4.61 -6.75 -18.84
CA LEU A 58 -3.95 -6.83 -17.54
C LEU A 58 -2.65 -7.65 -17.60
N ILE A 59 -2.58 -8.71 -18.41
CA ILE A 59 -1.37 -9.55 -18.54
C ILE A 59 -0.24 -8.74 -19.19
N GLN A 60 -0.56 -8.00 -20.26
CA GLN A 60 0.41 -7.12 -20.91
C GLN A 60 0.83 -5.98 -19.97
N TRP A 61 -0.15 -5.36 -19.30
CA TRP A 61 0.10 -4.26 -18.37
C TRP A 61 1.00 -4.67 -17.20
N SER A 62 0.82 -5.89 -16.67
CA SER A 62 1.55 -6.42 -15.51
C SER A 62 2.93 -7.01 -15.85
N GLY A 63 3.36 -6.97 -17.12
CA GLY A 63 4.64 -7.55 -17.56
C GLY A 63 5.86 -7.04 -16.76
N PHE A 64 5.86 -5.77 -16.35
CA PHE A 64 6.94 -5.16 -15.56
C PHE A 64 7.13 -5.82 -14.18
N LEU A 65 6.07 -6.41 -13.60
CA LEU A 65 6.13 -7.05 -12.28
C LEU A 65 6.98 -8.31 -12.28
N ARG A 66 7.23 -8.90 -13.45
CA ARG A 66 8.15 -10.04 -13.59
C ARG A 66 9.57 -9.68 -13.14
N SER A 67 9.96 -8.41 -13.22
CA SER A 67 11.29 -7.94 -12.83
C SER A 67 11.54 -8.01 -11.31
N ILE A 68 10.49 -7.96 -10.48
CA ILE A 68 10.60 -8.00 -9.01
C ILE A 68 10.19 -9.36 -8.41
N ARG A 69 9.81 -10.31 -9.26
CA ARG A 69 9.34 -11.64 -8.85
C ARG A 69 10.43 -12.42 -8.13
N ARG A 70 10.12 -13.01 -6.97
CA ARG A 70 11.05 -13.78 -6.12
C ARG A 70 12.28 -13.01 -5.63
N CYS A 71 12.33 -11.69 -5.82
CA CYS A 71 13.36 -10.84 -5.26
C CYS A 71 13.20 -10.71 -3.74
N ARG A 72 14.30 -10.45 -3.03
CA ARG A 72 14.21 -9.96 -1.65
C ARG A 72 13.57 -8.58 -1.63
N LEU A 73 12.90 -8.22 -0.54
CA LEU A 73 12.22 -6.92 -0.42
C LEU A 73 13.13 -5.72 -0.77
N GLU A 74 14.36 -5.72 -0.26
CA GLU A 74 15.35 -4.67 -0.51
C GLU A 74 15.89 -4.70 -1.95
N GLU A 75 15.91 -5.86 -2.58
CA GLU A 75 16.28 -5.99 -4.00
C GLU A 75 15.15 -5.48 -4.89
N ALA A 76 13.90 -5.84 -4.60
CA ALA A 76 12.72 -5.36 -5.30
C ALA A 76 12.65 -3.83 -5.26
N ILE A 77 12.87 -3.21 -4.10
CA ILE A 77 12.91 -1.74 -3.96
C ILE A 77 14.01 -1.14 -4.84
N ARG A 78 15.22 -1.72 -4.85
CA ARG A 78 16.32 -1.27 -5.72
C ARG A 78 15.99 -1.41 -7.20
N ILE A 79 15.32 -2.49 -7.59
CA ILE A 79 14.86 -2.70 -8.97
C ILE A 79 13.86 -1.63 -9.37
N VAL A 80 12.90 -1.29 -8.51
CA VAL A 80 11.92 -0.22 -8.76
C VAL A 80 12.61 1.14 -8.89
N TYR A 81 13.62 1.44 -8.09
CA TYR A 81 14.38 2.69 -8.26
C TYR A 81 15.17 2.73 -9.57
N ARG A 82 15.77 1.60 -9.98
CA ARG A 82 16.58 1.51 -11.19
C ARG A 82 15.74 1.49 -12.48
N LEU A 83 14.68 0.69 -12.51
CA LEU A 83 13.81 0.50 -13.68
C LEU A 83 12.60 1.44 -13.70
N GLY A 84 12.27 2.07 -12.57
CA GLY A 84 11.13 2.97 -12.43
C GLY A 84 11.04 4.10 -13.46
N PRO A 85 12.15 4.70 -13.93
CA PRO A 85 12.10 5.68 -15.03
C PRO A 85 11.61 5.11 -16.37
N GLN A 86 11.70 3.79 -16.58
CA GLN A 86 11.20 3.11 -17.77
C GLN A 86 9.74 2.66 -17.62
N TRP A 87 9.19 2.71 -16.41
CA TRP A 87 7.80 2.34 -16.13
C TRP A 87 6.90 3.56 -16.20
N ARG A 88 5.60 3.33 -16.37
CA ARG A 88 4.62 4.41 -16.19
C ARG A 88 4.66 4.87 -14.73
N ARG A 89 4.43 6.17 -14.51
CA ARG A 89 4.37 6.74 -13.16
C ARG A 89 3.40 5.98 -12.26
N THR A 90 2.22 5.63 -12.77
CA THR A 90 1.21 4.85 -12.04
C THR A 90 1.71 3.46 -11.64
N GLN A 91 2.41 2.75 -12.54
CA GLN A 91 3.01 1.44 -12.25
C GLN A 91 4.06 1.53 -11.15
N ARG A 92 4.96 2.51 -11.26
CA ARG A 92 6.03 2.74 -10.28
C ARG A 92 5.46 3.08 -8.91
N ASP A 93 4.54 4.02 -8.85
CA ASP A 93 3.98 4.51 -7.59
C ASP A 93 3.17 3.39 -6.90
N LEU A 94 2.35 2.62 -7.64
CA LEU A 94 1.61 1.47 -7.11
C LEU A 94 2.53 0.44 -6.44
N VAL A 95 3.60 0.02 -7.13
CA VAL A 95 4.52 -1.01 -6.62
C VAL A 95 5.37 -0.47 -5.48
N LEU A 96 5.89 0.76 -5.60
CA LEU A 96 6.73 1.35 -4.58
C LEU A 96 5.96 1.54 -3.26
N SER A 97 4.72 2.01 -3.34
CA SER A 97 3.85 2.13 -2.16
C SER A 97 3.62 0.78 -1.47
N ALA A 98 3.35 -0.29 -2.22
CA ALA A 98 3.20 -1.63 -1.63
C ALA A 98 4.50 -2.11 -0.97
N LEU A 99 5.64 -1.99 -1.64
CA LEU A 99 6.93 -2.43 -1.10
C LEU A 99 7.32 -1.67 0.17
N LEU A 100 7.12 -0.35 0.20
CA LEU A 100 7.40 0.48 1.37
C LEU A 100 6.45 0.15 2.52
N HIS A 101 5.18 -0.10 2.24
CA HIS A 101 4.20 -0.53 3.24
C HIS A 101 4.58 -1.90 3.82
N LEU A 102 4.99 -2.85 2.97
CA LEU A 102 5.49 -4.16 3.41
C LEU A 102 6.71 -4.02 4.31
N LYS A 103 7.68 -3.17 3.90
CA LYS A 103 8.89 -2.90 4.68
C LYS A 103 8.56 -2.33 6.06
N ALA A 104 7.64 -1.35 6.13
CA ALA A 104 7.21 -0.76 7.37
C ALA A 104 6.54 -1.80 8.30
N LYS A 105 5.59 -2.60 7.79
CA LYS A 105 4.93 -3.67 8.57
C LYS A 105 5.94 -4.68 9.13
N LEU A 106 6.89 -5.12 8.32
CA LEU A 106 7.91 -6.08 8.72
C LEU A 106 9.00 -5.52 9.65
N GLN A 107 9.08 -4.19 9.78
CA GLN A 107 9.95 -3.52 10.75
C GLN A 107 9.19 -3.27 12.07
N GLN A 108 7.91 -2.91 12.01
CA GLN A 108 7.04 -2.78 13.18
C GLN A 108 6.84 -4.13 13.90
N GLY A 109 6.68 -5.23 13.17
CA GLY A 109 6.59 -6.57 13.77
C GLY A 109 7.84 -6.97 14.57
N LYS A 110 9.03 -6.47 14.20
CA LYS A 110 10.26 -6.70 14.99
C LYS A 110 10.27 -5.97 16.33
N PHE A 111 9.53 -4.86 16.44
CA PHE A 111 9.41 -4.13 17.70
C PHE A 111 8.36 -4.76 18.62
N ILE A 112 7.32 -5.38 18.07
CA ILE A 112 6.27 -6.04 18.85
C ILE A 112 6.77 -7.38 19.44
N ASP A 113 7.63 -8.12 18.74
CA ASP A 113 8.22 -9.37 19.26
C ASP A 113 9.21 -9.15 20.43
N MET A 114 9.63 -7.91 20.72
CA MET A 114 10.37 -7.55 21.94
C MET A 114 9.48 -7.11 23.10
N GLN A 115 8.18 -6.96 22.88
CA GLN A 115 7.22 -6.53 23.89
C GLN A 115 6.09 -7.56 23.97
N GLY A 116 6.48 -8.77 24.37
CA GLY A 116 5.53 -9.77 24.84
C GLY A 116 4.66 -9.16 25.94
N GLN A 117 3.34 -9.35 25.79
CA GLN A 117 2.30 -9.04 26.77
C GLN A 117 2.24 -7.58 27.24
N THR A 118 1.42 -6.77 26.57
CA THR A 118 0.38 -6.01 27.29
C THR A 118 -0.72 -5.59 26.31
N ASP A 119 -1.92 -6.10 26.52
CA ASP A 119 -3.14 -5.37 26.15
C ASP A 119 -3.06 -4.00 26.83
N SER A 120 -2.79 -2.94 26.08
CA SER A 120 -2.92 -1.59 26.61
C SER A 120 -3.09 -0.57 25.49
N TYR A 121 -4.28 0.02 25.50
CA TYR A 121 -4.65 1.25 24.85
C TYR A 121 -3.57 2.32 25.07
N PHE A 122 -2.81 2.66 24.04
CA PHE A 122 -1.93 3.82 24.07
C PHE A 122 -2.76 5.11 23.95
N HIS A 123 -3.29 5.56 25.09
CA HIS A 123 -3.63 6.96 25.32
C HIS A 123 -2.36 7.66 25.81
N SER A 124 -1.63 8.33 24.91
CA SER A 124 -0.57 9.26 25.31
C SER A 124 -1.12 10.69 25.34
N VAL A 125 -1.56 11.14 26.52
CA VAL A 125 -1.68 12.57 26.82
C VAL A 125 -0.90 12.83 28.11
N LEU A 126 0.40 13.07 27.98
CA LEU A 126 1.16 13.79 28.99
C LEU A 126 0.93 15.27 28.75
N ALA A 127 0.05 15.88 29.55
CA ALA A 127 -0.02 17.32 29.71
C ALA A 127 0.33 17.65 31.16
N ALA A 128 1.64 17.77 31.43
CA ALA A 128 2.13 18.50 32.60
C ALA A 128 2.01 20.01 32.32
N GLY A 129 1.58 20.76 33.33
CA GLY A 129 1.12 22.14 33.21
C GLY A 129 2.22 23.21 33.14
N GLY A 130 1.77 24.46 33.17
CA GLY A 130 2.62 25.63 33.41
C GLY A 130 2.38 26.82 32.47
N SER A 131 1.41 27.66 32.84
CA SER A 131 1.38 29.14 32.73
C SER A 131 2.22 29.91 31.69
N SER A 132 1.48 30.77 30.97
CA SER A 132 1.79 32.17 30.59
C SER A 132 2.45 32.49 29.24
N SER A 133 1.69 33.28 28.47
CA SER A 133 2.07 34.41 27.59
C SER A 133 3.23 34.22 26.59
N ALA A 134 2.87 33.94 25.33
CA ALA A 134 3.33 34.68 24.15
C ALA A 134 2.70 34.07 22.90
N GLY A 135 2.10 34.91 22.06
CA GLY A 135 1.56 34.49 20.77
C GLY A 135 2.65 33.84 19.91
N ARG A 136 2.60 32.52 19.81
CA ARG A 136 3.15 31.78 18.68
C ARG A 136 1.99 31.02 18.07
N MET A 137 1.57 31.46 16.89
CA MET A 137 0.65 30.72 16.04
C MET A 137 1.42 29.48 15.56
N TYR A 138 1.51 28.45 16.38
CA TYR A 138 1.92 27.14 15.92
C TYR A 138 0.79 26.68 14.99
N TYR A 139 1.11 26.57 13.70
CA TYR A 139 0.30 25.81 12.76
C TYR A 139 0.09 24.44 13.38
N ARG A 140 -1.08 24.22 13.97
CA ARG A 140 -1.51 22.92 14.46
C ARG A 140 -1.82 22.16 13.17
N PRO A 141 -0.96 21.22 12.72
CA PRO A 141 -1.28 20.47 11.52
C PRO A 141 -2.60 19.78 11.84
N SER A 142 -3.60 20.02 10.99
CA SER A 142 -4.86 19.31 11.06
C SER A 142 -4.55 17.85 11.31
N ARG A 143 -5.15 17.25 12.35
CA ARG A 143 -5.04 15.82 12.72
C ARG A 143 -5.44 14.86 11.58
N THR A 144 -5.66 15.37 10.37
CA THR A 144 -6.01 14.66 9.15
C THR A 144 -4.81 14.12 8.36
N LEU A 145 -3.55 14.41 8.75
CA LEU A 145 -2.36 13.93 8.02
C LEU A 145 -1.54 12.82 8.72
N GLN A 146 -2.00 12.29 9.85
CA GLN A 146 -1.35 11.14 10.53
C GLN A 146 -2.32 10.00 10.84
N LEU A 147 -3.46 9.95 10.17
CA LEU A 147 -4.16 8.69 10.03
C LEU A 147 -3.42 7.90 8.95
N GLN A 148 -2.38 7.19 9.36
CA GLN A 148 -2.01 5.94 8.72
C GLN A 148 -3.30 5.12 8.76
N ARG A 149 -4.17 5.27 7.74
CA ARG A 149 -5.36 4.46 7.57
C ARG A 149 -4.83 3.04 7.51
N THR A 150 -4.86 2.34 8.63
CA THR A 150 -4.87 0.90 8.68
C THR A 150 -6.13 0.51 7.92
N TRP A 151 -5.95 0.41 6.61
CA TRP A 151 -6.94 -0.08 5.69
C TRP A 151 -7.41 -1.43 6.23
N PRO A 152 -8.71 -1.61 6.54
CA PRO A 152 -9.21 -2.92 6.89
C PRO A 152 -8.83 -3.86 5.75
N GLU A 153 -8.26 -5.01 6.09
CA GLU A 153 -7.84 -5.98 5.08
C GLU A 153 -9.08 -6.36 4.27
N PRO A 154 -9.10 -6.11 2.94
CA PRO A 154 -10.29 -6.35 2.14
C PRO A 154 -10.60 -7.85 2.11
N ASP A 155 -11.89 -8.19 2.22
CA ASP A 155 -12.35 -9.58 2.12
C ASP A 155 -12.04 -10.12 0.71
N PRO A 156 -11.27 -11.22 0.58
CA PRO A 156 -10.99 -11.83 -0.71
C PRO A 156 -12.24 -12.18 -1.52
N ALA A 157 -13.33 -12.60 -0.86
CA ALA A 157 -14.57 -12.92 -1.55
C ALA A 157 -15.20 -11.68 -2.19
N GLU A 158 -15.19 -10.57 -1.47
CA GLU A 158 -15.66 -9.27 -1.99
C GLU A 158 -14.80 -8.77 -3.16
N LEU A 159 -13.47 -8.91 -3.06
CA LEU A 159 -12.55 -8.54 -4.14
C LEU A 159 -12.82 -9.33 -5.41
N ILE A 160 -12.99 -10.65 -5.31
CA ILE A 160 -13.27 -11.51 -6.45
C ILE A 160 -14.62 -11.11 -7.08
N ASN A 161 -15.65 -10.92 -6.26
CA ASN A 161 -17.00 -10.59 -6.73
C ASN A 161 -17.07 -9.22 -7.42
N LYS A 162 -16.26 -8.25 -7.00
CA LYS A 162 -16.28 -6.88 -7.54
C LYS A 162 -15.24 -6.65 -8.63
N SER A 163 -14.20 -7.47 -8.69
CA SER A 163 -13.14 -7.30 -9.69
C SER A 163 -13.62 -7.72 -11.07
N ILE A 164 -13.27 -6.94 -12.08
CA ILE A 164 -13.50 -7.29 -13.48
C ILE A 164 -12.40 -8.21 -14.03
N ALA A 165 -11.25 -8.24 -13.36
CA ALA A 165 -10.10 -9.03 -13.74
C ALA A 165 -9.19 -9.25 -12.52
N TYR A 166 -8.54 -10.40 -12.51
CA TYR A 166 -7.57 -10.79 -11.49
C TYR A 166 -6.35 -11.43 -12.17
N TYR A 167 -5.17 -11.11 -11.67
CA TYR A 167 -3.92 -11.73 -12.12
C TYR A 167 -2.97 -12.00 -10.96
N SER A 168 -2.32 -13.16 -11.01
CA SER A 168 -1.40 -13.60 -9.97
C SER A 168 -0.07 -14.06 -10.56
N ILE A 169 1.03 -13.66 -9.94
CA ILE A 169 2.40 -14.01 -10.31
C ILE A 169 3.07 -14.71 -9.11
N LEU A 170 3.63 -15.90 -9.38
CA LEU A 170 4.43 -16.74 -8.45
C LEU A 170 5.94 -16.67 -8.75
#